data_AF-A0A170WBZ1-F1
#
_entry.id   AF-A0A170WBZ1-F1
#
_cell.length_a   1.000
_cell.length_b   1.000
_cell.length_c   1.000
_cell.angle_alpha   90.00
_cell.angle_beta   90.00
_cell.angle_gamma   90.00
#
_symmetry.space_group_name_H-M   'P 1'
#
loop_
_entity.id
_entity.type
_entity.pdbx_description
1 polymer ?
#
loop_
_entity_poly.entity_id
_entity_poly.type
_entity_poly.pdbx_seq_one_letter_code
_entity_poly.pdbx_strand_id
1 'polypeptide(L)'
;VQVDPKTGDSEDLEYALTSIKRNGVAIKGNIETGSMEAGVVSRNVALRNELDLYVSVLDCKSYPGVASRHSNIDIAIIRQNTEGEYAMLEHESVSGVVESMKIVTSENAER
;
A
#
# COMPACT_ATOMS: atom_id res chain seq x y z
N VAL A 1 2.88 -8.32 -16.42
CA VAL A 1 1.46 -8.50 -16.10
C VAL A 1 0.86 -7.11 -16.04
N GLN A 2 -0.15 -6.84 -16.85
CA GLN A 2 -0.92 -5.61 -16.73
C GLN A 2 -2.04 -5.91 -15.74
N VAL A 3 -2.02 -5.27 -14.57
CA VAL A 3 -3.10 -5.42 -13.59
C VAL A 3 -4.10 -4.31 -13.88
N ASP A 4 -5.25 -4.67 -14.46
CA ASP A 4 -6.31 -3.71 -14.74
C ASP A 4 -7.04 -3.33 -13.44
N PRO A 5 -7.11 -2.04 -13.08
CA PRO A 5 -7.83 -1.60 -11.88
C PRO A 5 -9.34 -1.50 -12.06
N LYS A 6 -9.87 -1.66 -13.28
CA LYS A 6 -11.29 -1.52 -13.62
C LYS A 6 -12.00 -2.87 -13.77
N THR A 7 -11.27 -3.97 -13.84
CA THR A 7 -11.84 -5.31 -13.89
C THR A 7 -12.29 -5.74 -12.50
N GLY A 8 -13.54 -6.19 -12.41
CA GLY A 8 -14.10 -6.77 -11.18
C GLY A 8 -13.46 -8.12 -10.84
N ASP A 9 -12.96 -8.83 -11.84
CA ASP A 9 -12.26 -10.10 -11.65
C ASP A 9 -10.83 -9.89 -11.16
N SER A 10 -10.41 -10.73 -10.21
CA SER A 10 -9.10 -10.64 -9.56
C SER A 10 -8.02 -11.50 -10.22
N GLU A 11 -8.28 -12.06 -11.41
CA GLU A 11 -7.36 -12.98 -12.10
C GLU A 11 -5.97 -12.36 -12.36
N ASP A 12 -5.92 -11.10 -12.81
CA ASP A 12 -4.65 -10.43 -13.08
C ASP A 12 -3.83 -10.21 -11.80
N LEU A 13 -4.52 -9.92 -10.69
CA LEU A 13 -3.90 -9.77 -9.38
C LEU A 13 -3.35 -11.12 -8.88
N GLU A 14 -4.13 -12.19 -8.99
CA GLU A 14 -3.71 -13.55 -8.61
C GLU A 14 -2.52 -14.02 -9.44
N TYR A 15 -2.53 -13.74 -10.75
CA TYR A 15 -1.40 -14.05 -11.62
C TYR A 15 -0.15 -13.26 -11.21
N ALA A 16 -0.29 -11.97 -10.88
CA ALA A 16 0.80 -11.16 -10.37
C ALA A 16 1.35 -11.72 -9.05
N LEU A 17 0.49 -12.00 -8.06
CA LEU A 17 0.86 -12.59 -6.78
C LEU A 17 1.63 -13.90 -6.96
N THR A 18 1.11 -14.79 -7.80
CA THR A 18 1.75 -16.08 -8.10
C THR A 18 3.12 -15.89 -8.73
N SER A 19 3.25 -14.96 -9.68
CA SER A 19 4.53 -14.65 -10.32
C SER A 19 5.55 -14.10 -9.33
N ILE A 20 5.11 -13.19 -8.45
CA ILE A 20 5.97 -12.59 -7.41
C ILE A 20 6.42 -13.64 -6.41
N LYS A 21 5.49 -14.47 -5.89
CA LYS A 21 5.80 -15.58 -4.97
C LYS A 21 6.79 -16.57 -5.59
N ARG A 22 6.64 -16.89 -6.89
CA ARG A 22 7.57 -17.79 -7.61
C ARG A 22 8.96 -17.18 -7.79
N ASN A 23 9.05 -15.89 -8.09
CA ASN A 23 10.32 -15.24 -8.44
C ASN A 23 11.05 -14.66 -7.21
N GLY A 24 10.34 -14.38 -6.12
CA GLY A 24 10.86 -13.77 -4.89
C GLY A 24 11.08 -12.25 -4.97
N VAL A 25 11.08 -11.65 -6.16
CA VAL A 25 11.30 -10.21 -6.38
C VAL A 25 10.42 -9.66 -7.50
N ALA A 26 10.15 -8.36 -7.46
CA ALA A 26 9.33 -7.68 -8.47
C ALA A 26 9.70 -6.20 -8.61
N ILE A 27 9.42 -5.64 -9.78
CA ILE A 27 9.41 -4.19 -10.04
C ILE A 27 8.01 -3.84 -10.54
N LYS A 28 7.37 -2.84 -9.92
CA LYS A 28 6.03 -2.37 -10.32
C LYS A 28 5.97 -0.85 -10.46
N GLY A 29 5.26 -0.39 -11.48
CA GLY A 29 4.73 0.97 -11.52
C GLY A 29 3.53 1.13 -10.56
N ASN A 30 2.96 2.33 -10.48
CA ASN A 30 1.72 2.53 -9.73
C ASN A 30 0.53 1.82 -10.43
N ILE A 31 -0.33 1.16 -9.65
CA ILE A 31 -1.61 0.66 -10.13
C ILE A 31 -2.66 1.65 -9.66
N GLU A 32 -3.33 2.34 -10.58
CA GLU A 32 -4.35 3.33 -10.23
C GLU A 32 -5.49 2.66 -9.44
N THR A 33 -6.07 3.37 -8.47
CA THR A 33 -7.30 2.88 -7.81
C THR A 33 -8.47 3.50 -8.56
N GLY A 34 -9.12 2.70 -9.41
CA GLY A 34 -10.05 3.18 -10.44
C GLY A 34 -11.44 3.58 -9.94
N SER A 35 -11.76 3.39 -8.65
CA SER A 35 -13.03 3.77 -8.05
C SER A 35 -12.80 4.30 -6.63
N MET A 36 -13.64 5.25 -6.23
CA MET A 36 -13.73 5.78 -4.85
C MET A 36 -14.96 5.22 -4.12
N GLU A 37 -15.66 4.25 -4.71
CA GLU A 37 -16.79 3.59 -4.06
C GLU A 37 -16.35 2.81 -2.82
N ALA A 38 -17.19 2.83 -1.79
CA ALA A 38 -16.97 2.07 -0.58
C ALA A 38 -16.89 0.56 -0.90
N GLY A 39 -15.90 -0.12 -0.32
CA GLY A 39 -15.67 -1.56 -0.52
C GLY A 39 -14.70 -1.91 -1.66
N VAL A 40 -14.28 -0.96 -2.48
CA VAL A 40 -13.23 -1.21 -3.49
C VAL A 40 -11.86 -1.20 -2.83
N VAL A 41 -11.24 -2.38 -2.73
CA VAL A 41 -9.88 -2.52 -2.19
C VAL A 41 -8.84 -2.13 -3.24
N SER A 42 -7.93 -1.22 -2.88
CA SER A 42 -6.81 -0.86 -3.75
C SER A 42 -5.94 -2.08 -4.05
N ARG A 43 -5.68 -2.35 -5.34
CA ARG A 43 -4.80 -3.45 -5.77
C ARG A 43 -3.38 -3.34 -5.17
N ASN A 44 -2.91 -2.12 -4.87
CA ASN A 44 -1.63 -1.93 -4.16
C ASN A 44 -1.70 -2.35 -2.69
N VAL A 45 -2.84 -2.14 -2.00
CA VAL A 45 -3.04 -2.63 -0.63
C VAL A 45 -3.12 -4.15 -0.65
N ALA A 46 -3.90 -4.73 -1.56
CA ALA A 46 -4.03 -6.18 -1.71
C ALA A 46 -2.67 -6.86 -1.94
N LEU A 47 -1.86 -6.35 -2.88
CA LEU A 47 -0.50 -6.86 -3.10
C LEU A 47 0.38 -6.84 -1.85
N ARG A 48 0.32 -5.76 -1.07
CA ARG A 48 1.14 -5.62 0.15
C ARG A 48 0.70 -6.61 1.22
N ASN A 49 -0.60 -6.78 1.41
CA ASN A 49 -1.15 -7.66 2.44
C ASN A 49 -0.97 -9.15 2.06
N GLU A 50 -1.29 -9.53 0.82
CA GLU A 50 -1.20 -10.92 0.33
C GLU A 50 0.22 -11.47 0.21
N LEU A 51 1.21 -10.57 0.17
CA LEU A 51 2.64 -10.89 0.16
C LEU A 51 3.32 -10.61 1.51
N ASP A 52 2.57 -10.14 2.52
CA ASP A 52 3.07 -9.67 3.81
C ASP A 52 4.30 -8.76 3.68
N LEU A 53 4.23 -7.78 2.78
CA LEU A 53 5.29 -6.78 2.58
C LEU A 53 5.18 -5.69 3.66
N TYR A 54 5.51 -6.04 4.89
CA TYR A 54 5.22 -5.23 6.09
C TYR A 54 6.07 -3.98 6.27
N VAL A 55 7.21 -3.85 5.57
CA VAL A 55 8.03 -2.64 5.56
C VAL A 55 8.01 -1.95 4.21
N SER A 56 7.75 -0.65 4.21
CA SER A 56 8.05 0.25 3.10
C SER A 56 9.22 1.16 3.49
N VAL A 57 10.27 1.15 2.68
CA VAL A 57 11.44 2.02 2.84
C VAL A 57 11.43 3.08 1.75
N LEU A 58 11.61 4.34 2.15
CA LEU A 58 11.77 5.47 1.25
C LEU A 58 13.02 6.26 1.61
N ASP A 59 13.99 6.28 0.70
CA ASP A 59 15.17 7.13 0.82
C ASP A 59 14.90 8.52 0.23
N CYS A 60 14.93 9.53 1.10
CA CYS A 60 14.77 10.93 0.77
C CYS A 60 16.14 11.61 0.82
N LYS A 61 16.73 11.92 -0.34
CA LYS A 61 18.05 12.57 -0.42
C LYS A 61 17.99 13.86 -1.24
N SER A 62 18.79 14.85 -0.86
CA SER A 62 19.05 16.01 -1.72
C SER A 62 19.97 15.60 -2.87
N TYR A 63 19.53 15.83 -4.11
CA TYR A 63 20.33 15.54 -5.30
C TYR A 63 20.96 16.82 -5.87
N PRO A 64 22.26 16.80 -6.21
CA PRO A 64 22.89 17.91 -6.92
C PRO A 64 22.13 18.24 -8.21
N GLY A 65 21.84 19.52 -8.44
CA GLY A 65 21.11 19.99 -9.63
C GLY A 65 19.58 20.04 -9.47
N VAL A 66 19.01 19.52 -8.38
CA VAL A 66 17.58 19.65 -8.07
C VAL A 66 17.39 20.79 -7.06
N ALA A 67 16.98 21.96 -7.56
CA ALA A 67 16.70 23.11 -6.70
C ALA A 67 15.49 22.83 -5.80
N SER A 68 15.67 22.99 -4.49
CA SER A 68 14.62 22.85 -3.49
C SER A 68 14.85 23.83 -2.33
N ARG A 69 13.85 24.00 -1.47
CA ARG A 69 13.92 24.95 -0.33
C ARG A 69 14.99 24.56 0.70
N HIS A 70 15.24 23.27 0.87
CA HIS A 70 16.15 22.72 1.88
C HIS A 70 17.24 21.88 1.21
N SER A 71 18.47 21.98 1.70
CA SER A 71 19.61 21.24 1.18
C SER A 71 20.15 20.24 2.22
N ASN A 72 21.01 19.33 1.76
CA ASN A 72 21.67 18.32 2.61
C ASN A 72 20.70 17.40 3.35
N ILE A 73 19.59 17.04 2.71
CA ILE A 73 18.66 16.02 3.22
C ILE A 73 19.27 14.64 2.96
N ASP A 74 19.32 13.80 4.00
CA ASP A 74 19.62 12.37 3.90
C ASP A 74 18.79 11.64 4.99
N ILE A 75 17.60 11.20 4.62
CA ILE A 75 16.63 10.61 5.56
C ILE A 75 16.07 9.33 4.94
N ALA A 76 16.12 8.24 5.70
CA ALA A 76 15.38 7.02 5.41
C ALA A 76 14.06 7.04 6.20
N ILE A 77 12.94 6.88 5.50
CA ILE A 77 11.62 6.69 6.11
C ILE A 77 11.30 5.21 6.07
N ILE A 78 11.12 4.61 7.24
CA ILE A 78 10.70 3.22 7.40
C ILE A 78 9.26 3.26 7.91
N ARG A 79 8.36 2.62 7.17
CA ARG A 79 6.92 2.66 7.44
C ARG A 79 6.34 1.25 7.50
N GLN A 80 5.57 0.98 8.54
CA GLN A 80 4.68 -0.19 8.59
C GLN A 80 3.68 -0.11 7.41
N ASN A 81 3.52 -1.21 6.68
CA ASN A 81 2.91 -1.20 5.35
C ASN A 81 1.70 -2.15 5.17
N THR A 82 1.28 -2.86 6.22
CA THR A 82 0.19 -3.86 6.20
C THR A 82 -0.96 -3.57 7.19
N GLU A 83 -0.76 -2.67 8.16
CA GLU A 83 -1.73 -2.31 9.19
C GLU A 83 -1.96 -0.78 9.25
N GLY A 84 -2.47 -0.30 10.38
CA GLY A 84 -2.75 1.09 10.66
C GLY A 84 -4.06 1.53 10.01
N GLU A 85 -3.99 2.66 9.34
CA GLU A 85 -5.10 3.28 8.64
C GLU A 85 -5.53 2.47 7.40
N TYR A 86 -4.72 1.48 6.97
CA TYR A 86 -5.05 0.59 5.85
C TYR A 86 -5.82 -0.68 6.26
N ALA A 87 -6.29 -0.78 7.50
CA ALA A 87 -7.10 -1.91 7.94
C ALA A 87 -8.43 -2.02 7.17
N MET A 88 -8.91 -0.94 6.53
CA MET A 88 -10.15 -0.90 5.75
C MET A 88 -11.38 -1.37 6.54
N LEU A 89 -11.39 -1.08 7.85
CA LEU A 89 -12.48 -1.44 8.74
C LEU A 89 -13.32 -0.20 9.03
N GLU A 90 -14.39 -0.04 8.26
CA GLU A 90 -15.27 1.13 8.31
C GLU A 90 -16.72 0.71 8.50
N HIS A 91 -17.47 1.48 9.26
CA HIS A 91 -18.91 1.30 9.42
C HIS A 91 -19.61 2.61 9.76
N GLU A 92 -20.93 2.62 9.59
CA GLU A 92 -21.79 3.75 9.97
C GLU A 92 -22.65 3.31 11.16
N SER A 93 -22.24 3.68 12.37
CA SER A 93 -22.92 3.27 13.63
C SER A 93 -24.36 3.76 13.71
N VAL A 94 -24.57 5.01 13.29
CA VAL A 94 -25.87 5.65 13.09
C VAL A 94 -25.77 6.54 11.86
N SER A 95 -26.90 6.84 11.21
CA SER A 95 -26.89 7.66 10.00
C SER A 95 -26.16 8.99 10.20
N GLY A 96 -25.14 9.24 9.40
CA GLY A 96 -24.27 10.41 9.45
C GLY A 96 -23.05 10.29 10.37
N VAL A 97 -22.86 9.17 11.09
CA VAL A 97 -21.71 8.93 11.96
C VAL A 97 -20.90 7.75 11.43
N VAL A 98 -19.82 8.07 10.73
CA VAL A 98 -18.90 7.10 10.12
C VAL A 98 -17.68 6.91 11.02
N GLU A 99 -17.36 5.67 11.30
CA GLU A 99 -16.20 5.25 12.07
C GLU A 99 -15.23 4.49 11.19
N SER A 100 -13.94 4.82 11.30
CA SER A 100 -12.84 4.11 10.63
C SER A 100 -11.86 3.62 11.69
N MET A 101 -11.66 2.31 11.75
CA MET A 101 -10.87 1.66 12.79
C MET A 101 -9.44 1.47 12.32
N LYS A 102 -8.53 2.20 12.97
CA LYS A 102 -7.09 1.95 12.87
C LYS A 102 -6.72 0.74 13.72
N ILE A 103 -6.08 -0.26 13.11
CA ILE A 103 -5.58 -1.44 13.82
C ILE A 103 -4.06 -1.37 13.88
N VAL A 104 -3.51 -1.57 15.07
CA VAL A 104 -2.06 -1.71 15.28
C VAL A 104 -1.85 -2.83 16.27
N THR A 105 -1.02 -3.81 15.90
CA THR A 105 -0.67 -4.92 16.79
C THR A 105 0.77 -4.78 17.30
N SER A 106 1.04 -5.29 18.51
CA SER A 106 2.40 -5.29 19.07
C SER A 106 3.36 -6.11 18.21
N GLU A 107 2.91 -7.29 17.75
CA GLU A 107 3.66 -8.17 16.85
C GLU A 107 4.11 -7.43 15.58
N ASN A 108 3.20 -6.71 14.92
CA ASN A 108 3.53 -6.01 13.68
C ASN A 108 4.29 -4.69 13.89
N ALA A 109 4.34 -4.18 15.12
CA ALA A 109 5.18 -3.04 15.49
C ALA A 109 6.60 -3.46 15.90
N GLU A 110 6.78 -4.70 16.39
CA GLU A 110 8.08 -5.24 16.80
C GLU A 110 8.90 -5.82 15.64
N ARG A 111 8.23 -6.40 14.64
CA ARG A 111 8.85 -7.07 13.49
C ARG A 111 9.53 -6.12 12.48
#